data_AF-A0A1Y1XS12-F1
#
_entry.id   AF-A0A1Y1XS12-F1
#
_cell.length_a   1.000
_cell.length_b   1.000
_cell.length_c   1.000
_cell.angle_alpha   90.00
_cell.angle_beta   90.00
_cell.angle_gamma   90.00
#
_symmetry.space_group_name_H-M   'P 1'
#
loop_
_entity.id
_entity.type
_entity.pdbx_description
1 polymer ?
#
loop_
_entity_poly.entity_id
_entity_poly.type
_entity_poly.pdbx_seq_one_letter_code
_entity_poly.pdbx_strand_id
1 'polypeptide(L)'
;MSAISRCFLRSPLRNNVRARLTRGGHGEHYNEPGGYLFNEKPLPAGQKRVKEDWENIWYFGMYGGFFLAAVGLYYKPDSSFVNWAYREAERRMEERGEVLDYKKTPNPLPEAFHEAYGKKN
;
A
#
# COMPACT_ATOMS: atom_id res chain seq x y z
N MET A 1 2.94 -69.72 -1.67
CA MET A 1 4.38 -69.51 -1.88
C MET A 1 4.73 -68.10 -1.47
N SER A 2 5.79 -67.95 -0.67
CA SER A 2 6.69 -66.78 -0.60
C SER A 2 6.12 -65.43 -0.16
N ALA A 3 6.75 -64.61 0.68
CA ALA A 3 7.76 -64.77 1.72
C ALA A 3 7.69 -63.47 2.52
N ILE A 4 7.61 -63.58 3.84
CA ILE A 4 7.86 -62.47 4.76
C ILE A 4 9.36 -62.16 4.67
N SER A 5 9.74 -60.91 4.34
CA SER A 5 11.14 -60.49 4.37
C SER A 5 11.34 -59.05 4.84
N ARG A 6 11.71 -58.98 6.13
CA ARG A 6 12.81 -58.25 6.78
C ARG A 6 13.00 -56.76 6.49
N CYS A 7 12.75 -55.99 7.56
CA CYS A 7 13.67 -55.09 8.26
C CYS A 7 14.68 -54.26 7.44
N PHE A 8 14.67 -52.94 7.64
CA PHE A 8 15.67 -52.18 8.42
C PHE A 8 15.73 -50.73 7.93
N LEU A 9 15.19 -49.78 8.70
CA LEU A 9 15.67 -48.40 8.67
C LEU A 9 15.83 -47.91 10.11
N ARG A 10 17.07 -48.05 10.56
CA ARG A 10 17.82 -47.32 11.60
C ARG A 10 17.05 -46.17 12.28
N SER A 11 16.60 -46.39 13.50
CA SER A 11 16.10 -45.31 14.36
C SER A 11 17.29 -44.43 14.79
N PRO A 12 17.22 -43.09 14.70
CA PRO A 12 18.32 -42.22 15.09
C PRO A 12 18.45 -42.17 16.62
N LEU A 13 19.67 -42.35 17.13
CA LEU A 13 20.02 -42.00 18.51
C LEU A 13 19.82 -40.49 18.68
N ARG A 14 18.71 -40.12 19.32
CA ARG A 14 18.36 -38.74 19.63
C ARG A 14 19.18 -38.31 20.84
N ASN A 15 20.24 -37.52 20.61
CA ASN A 15 21.03 -36.91 21.68
C ASN A 15 20.13 -36.04 22.57
N ASN A 16 19.87 -36.51 23.79
CA ASN A 16 19.11 -35.79 24.80
C ASN A 16 20.03 -34.80 25.53
N VAL A 17 20.47 -33.77 24.83
CA VAL A 17 21.04 -32.60 25.51
C VAL A 17 19.86 -31.76 26.00
N ARG A 18 19.42 -32.02 27.24
CA ARG A 18 18.56 -31.09 27.97
C ARG A 18 19.36 -29.81 28.21
N ALA A 19 19.30 -28.88 27.28
CA ALA A 19 19.58 -27.48 27.58
C ALA A 19 18.66 -27.11 28.75
N ARG A 20 19.27 -26.75 29.89
CA ARG A 20 18.53 -26.14 31.00
C ARG A 20 18.06 -24.78 30.48
N LEU A 21 16.83 -24.71 29.98
CA LEU A 21 16.17 -23.43 29.76
C LEU A 21 16.10 -22.74 31.13
N THR A 22 16.84 -21.66 31.26
CA THR A 22 16.66 -20.65 32.29
C THR A 22 15.20 -20.25 32.27
N ARG A 23 14.46 -20.61 33.32
CA ARG A 23 13.05 -20.28 33.48
C ARG A 23 12.93 -18.78 33.79
N GLY A 24 13.02 -17.95 32.74
CA GLY A 24 12.61 -16.55 32.79
C GLY A 24 11.10 -16.51 32.97
N GLY A 25 10.64 -15.97 34.09
CA GLY A 25 9.22 -15.86 34.41
C GLY A 25 8.53 -14.81 33.54
N HIS A 26 7.99 -15.23 32.41
CA HIS A 26 6.85 -14.57 31.74
C HIS A 26 5.98 -15.69 31.17
N GLY A 27 5.13 -16.25 32.03
CA GLY A 27 4.04 -17.11 31.56
C GLY A 27 3.01 -16.22 30.89
N GLU A 28 2.64 -16.54 29.66
CA GLU A 28 1.53 -15.91 28.96
C GLU A 28 0.26 -16.14 29.78
N HIS A 29 -0.25 -15.10 30.43
CA HIS A 29 -1.54 -15.16 31.10
C HIS A 29 -2.60 -15.36 30.02
N TYR A 30 -3.26 -16.51 30.04
CA TYR A 30 -4.37 -16.83 29.14
C TYR A 30 -5.44 -15.74 29.31
N ASN A 31 -5.66 -14.96 28.25
CA ASN A 31 -6.68 -13.93 28.21
C ASN A 31 -7.97 -14.58 27.71
N GLU A 32 -8.86 -14.88 28.64
CA GLU A 32 -10.17 -15.43 28.32
C GLU A 32 -10.95 -14.45 27.40
N PRO A 33 -11.65 -14.95 26.37
CA PRO A 33 -12.29 -14.10 25.36
C PRO A 33 -13.42 -13.27 25.98
N GLY A 34 -13.08 -12.06 26.45
CA GLY A 34 -13.96 -11.20 27.25
C GLY A 34 -14.96 -10.34 26.46
N GLY A 35 -15.06 -10.50 25.13
CA GLY A 35 -15.98 -9.73 24.28
C GLY A 35 -15.66 -8.23 24.15
N TYR A 36 -14.55 -7.77 24.73
CA TYR A 36 -14.07 -6.40 24.63
C TYR A 36 -13.07 -6.27 23.47
N LEU A 37 -13.22 -5.21 22.66
CA LEU A 37 -12.51 -5.02 21.39
C LEU A 37 -10.97 -5.06 21.50
N PHE A 38 -10.41 -4.82 22.68
CA PHE A 38 -8.96 -4.94 22.97
C PHE A 38 -8.68 -5.54 24.36
N ASN A 39 -9.62 -6.34 24.90
CA ASN A 39 -9.58 -6.83 26.29
C ASN A 39 -9.50 -5.74 27.37
N GLU A 40 -9.94 -4.53 27.01
CA GLU A 40 -10.01 -3.40 27.91
C GLU A 40 -11.45 -3.10 28.24
N LYS A 41 -11.72 -2.89 29.54
CA LYS A 41 -13.04 -2.46 29.99
C LYS A 41 -13.33 -1.08 29.37
N PRO A 42 -14.53 -0.86 28.79
CA PRO A 42 -14.91 0.46 28.32
C PRO A 42 -14.81 1.43 29.50
N LEU A 43 -14.18 2.58 29.25
CA LEU A 43 -14.08 3.62 30.27
C LEU A 43 -15.50 4.04 30.70
N PRO A 44 -15.71 4.36 32.00
CA PRO A 44 -17.00 4.87 32.46
C PRO A 44 -17.38 6.13 31.67
N ALA A 45 -18.68 6.31 31.41
CA ALA A 45 -19.20 7.41 30.61
C ALA A 45 -18.67 8.76 31.13
N GLY A 46 -17.82 9.42 30.34
CA GLY A 46 -17.18 10.70 30.70
C GLY A 46 -15.65 10.65 30.85
N GLN A 47 -15.02 9.47 30.90
CA GLN A 47 -13.56 9.36 30.86
C GLN A 47 -13.08 9.16 29.42
N LYS A 48 -12.22 10.08 28.95
CA LYS A 48 -11.54 9.97 27.66
C LYS A 48 -10.30 9.12 27.84
N ARG A 49 -10.05 8.21 26.90
CA ARG A 49 -8.83 7.41 26.85
C ARG A 49 -7.60 8.33 26.82
N VAL A 50 -6.63 8.06 27.70
CA VAL A 50 -5.38 8.81 27.74
C VAL A 50 -4.61 8.50 26.46
N LYS A 51 -4.12 9.54 25.80
CA LYS A 51 -3.33 9.37 24.59
C LYS A 51 -1.93 8.93 25.00
N GLU A 52 -1.46 7.82 24.48
CA GLU A 52 -0.13 7.31 24.78
C GLU A 52 0.96 8.10 24.03
N ASP A 53 2.14 8.28 24.63
CA ASP A 53 3.23 9.08 24.03
C ASP A 53 3.72 8.53 22.69
N TRP A 54 3.60 7.21 22.46
CA TRP A 54 3.95 6.57 21.20
C TRP A 54 2.99 6.92 20.06
N GLU A 55 1.72 7.24 20.35
CA GLU A 55 0.76 7.60 19.30
C GLU A 55 1.22 8.87 18.59
N ASN A 56 1.78 9.81 19.34
CA ASN A 56 2.31 11.06 18.78
C ASN A 56 3.47 10.79 17.81
N ILE A 57 4.48 9.99 18.20
CA ILE A 57 5.61 9.69 17.31
C ILE A 57 5.15 8.93 16.06
N TRP A 58 4.16 8.05 16.19
CA TRP A 58 3.58 7.34 15.06
C TRP A 58 2.85 8.29 14.11
N TYR A 59 2.02 9.20 14.64
CA TYR A 59 1.35 10.21 13.81
C TYR A 59 2.35 11.11 13.10
N PHE A 60 3.38 11.59 13.80
CA PHE A 60 4.43 12.42 13.17
C PHE A 60 5.24 11.64 12.13
N GLY A 61 5.58 10.39 12.41
CA GLY A 61 6.31 9.54 11.45
C GLY A 61 5.46 9.22 10.22
N MET A 62 4.21 8.81 10.42
CA MET A 62 3.29 8.49 9.33
C MET A 62 2.95 9.74 8.51
N TYR A 63 2.40 10.79 9.13
CA TYR A 63 2.02 12.00 8.41
C TYR A 63 3.22 12.76 7.87
N GLY A 64 4.34 12.79 8.60
CA GLY A 64 5.59 13.37 8.11
C GLY A 64 6.14 12.62 6.91
N GLY A 65 6.11 11.29 6.93
CA GLY A 65 6.51 10.45 5.79
C GLY A 65 5.60 10.64 4.57
N PHE A 66 4.28 10.64 4.76
CA PHE A 66 3.33 10.93 3.67
C PHE A 66 3.49 12.34 3.12
N PHE A 67 3.72 13.34 3.97
CA PHE A 67 3.96 14.71 3.55
C PHE A 67 5.24 14.82 2.73
N LEU A 68 6.34 14.23 3.21
CA LEU A 68 7.60 14.16 2.45
C LEU A 68 7.44 13.45 1.11
N ALA A 69 6.71 12.33 1.08
CA ALA A 69 6.42 11.61 -0.16
C ALA A 69 5.58 12.45 -1.13
N ALA A 70 4.55 13.15 -0.64
CA ALA A 70 3.72 14.03 -1.46
C ALA A 70 4.53 15.19 -2.05
N VAL A 71 5.35 15.86 -1.24
CA VAL A 71 6.25 16.93 -1.68
C VAL A 71 7.27 16.40 -2.69
N GLY A 72 7.89 15.25 -2.42
CA GLY A 72 8.86 14.64 -3.31
C GLY A 72 8.26 14.22 -4.67
N LEU A 73 7.03 13.71 -4.68
CA LEU A 73 6.32 13.37 -5.91
C LEU A 73 5.87 14.61 -6.67
N TYR A 74 5.49 15.69 -5.99
CA TYR A 74 5.05 16.94 -6.62
C TYR A 74 6.20 17.64 -7.37
N TYR A 75 7.39 17.71 -6.76
CA TYR A 75 8.57 18.32 -7.38
C TYR A 75 9.40 17.35 -8.22
N LYS A 76 8.88 16.15 -8.49
CA LYS A 76 9.58 15.17 -9.33
C LYS A 76 9.74 15.75 -10.74
N PRO A 77 10.96 15.73 -11.33
CA PRO A 77 11.14 16.20 -12.70
C PRO A 77 10.36 15.32 -13.70
N ASP A 78 9.76 15.97 -14.69
CA ASP A 78 9.07 15.32 -15.80
C ASP A 78 10.07 14.60 -16.70
N SER A 79 10.40 13.36 -16.35
CA SER A 79 11.30 12.49 -17.11
C SER A 79 10.56 11.62 -18.14
N SER A 80 9.42 12.09 -18.65
CA SER A 80 8.60 11.31 -19.59
C SER A 80 9.17 11.41 -21.02
N PHE A 81 9.34 10.26 -21.67
CA PHE A 81 9.81 10.19 -23.06
C PHE A 81 8.84 10.89 -24.02
N VAL A 82 7.54 10.84 -23.74
CA VAL A 82 6.52 11.51 -24.56
C VAL A 82 6.72 13.02 -24.60
N ASN A 83 7.06 13.65 -23.47
CA ASN A 83 7.31 15.09 -23.42
C ASN A 83 8.57 15.47 -24.21
N TRP A 84 9.63 14.64 -24.15
CA TRP A 84 10.78 14.80 -25.04
C TRP A 84 10.39 14.66 -26.50
N ALA A 85 9.67 13.60 -26.86
CA ALA A 85 9.25 13.33 -28.23
C ALA A 85 8.35 14.44 -28.78
N TYR A 86 7.47 15.01 -27.95
CA TYR A 86 6.61 16.13 -28.31
C TYR A 86 7.43 17.38 -28.65
N ARG A 87 8.33 17.80 -27.75
CA ARG A 87 9.20 18.97 -27.97
C ARG A 87 10.12 18.79 -29.17
N GLU A 88 10.61 17.58 -29.38
CA GLU A 88 11.48 17.26 -30.50
C GLU A 88 10.70 17.19 -31.82
N ALA A 89 9.45 16.73 -31.80
CA ALA A 89 8.55 16.79 -32.94
C ALA A 89 8.21 18.24 -33.30
N GLU A 90 7.92 19.08 -32.30
CA GLU A 90 7.66 20.52 -32.46
C GLU A 90 8.84 21.22 -33.12
N ARG A 91 10.07 21.03 -32.60
CA ARG A 91 11.30 21.58 -33.23
C ARG A 91 11.43 21.20 -34.70
N ARG A 92 11.20 19.93 -35.04
CA ARG A 92 11.26 19.45 -36.45
C ARG A 92 10.14 20.04 -37.32
N MET A 93 8.99 20.37 -36.75
CA MET A 93 7.88 21.01 -37.46
C MET A 93 8.13 22.52 -37.67
N GLU A 94 8.71 23.19 -36.67
CA GLU A 94 9.15 24.59 -36.77
C GLU A 94 10.22 24.78 -37.84
N GLU A 95 11.20 23.87 -37.92
CA GLU A 95 12.19 23.82 -39.01
C GLU A 95 11.55 23.65 -40.39
N ARG A 96 10.41 22.93 -40.45
CA ARG A 96 9.60 22.78 -41.68
C ARG A 96 8.63 23.94 -41.92
N GLY A 97 8.45 24.84 -40.95
CA GLY A 97 7.54 25.98 -41.05
C GLY A 97 6.04 25.61 -41.07
N GLU A 98 5.67 24.42 -40.56
CA GLU A 98 4.29 23.93 -40.58
C GLU A 98 3.53 24.39 -39.33
N VAL A 99 2.44 25.15 -39.50
CA VAL A 99 1.58 25.61 -38.40
C VAL A 99 0.69 24.45 -37.93
N LEU A 100 0.78 24.11 -36.64
CA LEU A 100 -0.09 23.13 -35.97
C LEU A 100 -1.50 23.69 -35.76
N ASP A 101 -2.22 24.00 -36.85
CA ASP A 101 -3.64 24.33 -36.76
C ASP A 101 -4.48 23.07 -36.99
N TYR A 102 -5.12 22.60 -35.92
CA TYR A 102 -6.13 21.56 -36.02
C TYR A 102 -7.48 22.20 -36.34
N LYS A 103 -7.90 22.12 -37.60
CA LYS A 103 -9.27 22.47 -37.97
C LYS A 103 -10.24 21.47 -37.34
N LYS A 104 -10.92 21.90 -36.28
CA LYS A 104 -12.04 21.18 -35.68
C LYS A 104 -13.10 20.95 -36.75
N THR A 105 -13.36 19.70 -37.10
CA THR A 105 -14.51 19.35 -37.95
C THR A 105 -15.80 19.74 -37.22
N PRO A 106 -16.80 20.30 -37.93
CA PRO A 106 -18.12 20.54 -37.34
C PRO A 106 -18.64 19.23 -36.76
N ASN A 107 -19.21 19.28 -35.55
CA ASN A 107 -19.78 18.08 -34.95
C ASN A 107 -20.94 17.58 -35.84
N PRO A 108 -20.92 16.33 -36.32
CA PRO A 108 -22.00 15.81 -37.18
C PRO A 108 -23.31 15.57 -36.42
N LEU A 109 -23.32 15.69 -35.09
CA LEU A 109 -24.50 15.45 -34.28
C LEU A 109 -25.49 16.62 -34.39
N PRO A 110 -26.81 16.33 -34.49
CA PRO A 110 -27.83 17.37 -34.45
C PRO A 110 -27.71 18.21 -33.18
N GLU A 111 -27.98 19.52 -33.28
CA GLU A 111 -27.91 20.45 -32.14
C GLU A 111 -28.74 19.98 -30.93
N ALA A 112 -29.83 19.25 -31.15
CA ALA A 112 -30.65 18.63 -30.11
C ALA A 112 -29.88 17.64 -29.20
N PHE A 113 -28.89 16.90 -29.73
CA PHE A 113 -28.06 16.01 -28.92
C PHE A 113 -27.12 16.79 -28.01
N HIS A 114 -26.61 17.94 -28.48
CA HIS A 114 -25.78 18.84 -27.69
C HIS A 114 -26.55 19.48 -26.54
N GLU A 115 -27.82 19.82 -26.74
CA GLU A 115 -28.66 20.35 -25.66
C GLU A 115 -28.99 19.28 -24.60
N ALA A 116 -29.31 18.05 -25.05
CA ALA A 116 -29.67 16.95 -24.15
C ALA A 116 -28.49 16.39 -23.33
N TYR A 117 -27.29 16.31 -23.93
CA TYR A 117 -26.13 15.64 -23.31
C TYR A 117 -24.90 16.55 -23.10
N GLY A 118 -24.89 17.77 -23.66
CA GLY A 118 -23.79 18.74 -23.52
C GLY A 118 -23.89 19.63 -22.28
N LYS A 119 -24.97 19.54 -21.49
CA LYS A 119 -25.13 20.25 -20.22
C LYS A 119 -24.34 19.54 -19.10
N LYS A 120 -23.02 19.65 -19.12
CA LYS A 120 -22.15 19.35 -17.98
C LYS A 120 -21.20 20.53 -17.75
N ASN A 121 -21.53 21.27 -16.68
CA ASN A 121 -20.79 22.31 -15.96
C ASN A 121 -20.12 23.39 -16.82
#